data_AF-A0A452XN95-F1
#
_entry.id   AF-A0A452XN95-F1
#
_cell.length_a   1.000
_cell.length_b   1.000
_cell.length_c   1.000
_cell.angle_alpha   90.00
_cell.angle_beta   90.00
_cell.angle_gamma   90.00
#
_symmetry.space_group_name_H-M   'P 1'
#
loop_
_entity.id
_entity.type
_entity.pdbx_description
1 polymer ?
#
loop_
_entity_poly.entity_id
_entity_poly.type
_entity_poly.pdbx_seq_one_letter_code
_entity_poly.pdbx_strand_id
1 'polypeptide(L)'
;LEVLTGQLPMKLEGPDTQKILTSTFLSAMSENNLDTVLVSHVKAQASMELLKGLANLANKCLDLCGDNRPSMKEVAEELGRLRKLPMYPWVQLGVETHGESPSVHEIESDYYMGENESQHINPGSSYYAR
;
A
#
# COMPACT_ATOMS: atom_id res chain seq x y z
N LEU A 1 0.45 -3.50 0.74
CA LEU A 1 1.06 -4.02 -0.49
C LEU A 1 1.60 -2.91 -1.36
N GLU A 2 0.76 -1.94 -1.74
CA GLU A 2 1.13 -0.80 -2.61
C GLU A 2 2.39 -0.07 -2.11
N VAL A 3 2.51 0.13 -0.79
CA VAL A 3 3.70 0.77 -0.19
C VAL A 3 4.99 -0.03 -0.44
N LEU A 4 4.95 -1.36 -0.36
CA LEU A 4 6.13 -2.22 -0.54
C LEU A 4 6.52 -2.34 -2.02
N THR A 5 5.53 -2.30 -2.91
CA THR A 5 5.71 -2.62 -4.33
C THR A 5 5.74 -1.38 -5.23
N GLY A 6 5.24 -0.24 -4.75
CA GLY A 6 5.01 0.96 -5.56
C GLY A 6 4.00 0.76 -6.70
N GLN A 7 3.19 -0.30 -6.65
CA GLN A 7 2.24 -0.66 -7.72
C GLN A 7 0.81 -0.38 -7.28
N LEU A 8 -0.05 -0.05 -8.25
CA LEU A 8 -1.48 0.07 -8.03
C LEU A 8 -2.09 -1.29 -7.63
N PRO A 9 -3.20 -1.31 -6.86
CA PRO A 9 -3.89 -2.55 -6.48
C PRO A 9 -4.35 -3.37 -7.67
N MET A 10 -4.73 -2.69 -8.74
CA MET A 10 -5.21 -3.27 -9.99
C MET A 10 -4.65 -2.50 -11.19
N LYS A 11 -4.27 -3.22 -12.25
CA LYS A 11 -3.91 -2.66 -13.55
C LYS A 11 -5.00 -3.01 -14.56
N LEU A 12 -5.41 -2.03 -15.37
CA LEU A 12 -6.45 -2.22 -16.39
C LEU A 12 -5.88 -2.88 -17.66
N GLU A 13 -4.62 -2.62 -17.96
CA GLU A 13 -3.91 -3.12 -19.14
C GLU A 13 -2.80 -4.12 -18.75
N GLY A 14 -2.52 -5.08 -19.63
CA GLY A 14 -1.48 -6.09 -19.46
C GLY A 14 -2.01 -7.53 -19.30
N PRO A 15 -1.09 -8.51 -19.11
CA PRO A 15 -1.44 -9.92 -18.97
C PRO A 15 -2.35 -10.15 -17.74
N ASP A 16 -3.32 -11.06 -17.86
CA ASP A 16 -4.27 -11.39 -16.78
C ASP A 16 -3.59 -11.76 -15.46
N THR A 17 -2.40 -12.37 -15.55
CA THR A 17 -1.58 -12.81 -14.41
C THR A 17 -0.99 -11.67 -13.57
N GLN A 18 -1.01 -10.43 -14.07
CA GLN A 18 -0.47 -9.25 -13.37
C GLN A 18 -1.52 -8.17 -13.11
N LYS A 19 -2.81 -8.48 -13.33
CA LYS A 19 -3.89 -7.50 -13.17
C LYS A 19 -4.16 -7.13 -11.71
N ILE A 20 -3.96 -8.05 -10.76
CA ILE A 20 -4.27 -7.82 -9.34
C ILE A 20 -3.01 -8.01 -8.50
N LEU A 21 -2.65 -6.96 -7.75
CA LEU A 21 -1.43 -6.90 -6.96
C LEU A 21 -1.32 -7.99 -5.89
N THR A 22 -2.45 -8.36 -5.27
CA THR A 22 -2.49 -9.40 -4.23
C THR A 22 -2.08 -10.77 -4.79
N SER A 23 -2.55 -11.12 -5.99
CA SER A 23 -2.20 -12.39 -6.65
C SER A 23 -0.70 -12.46 -6.94
N THR A 24 -0.15 -11.41 -7.56
CA THR A 24 1.28 -11.32 -7.86
C THR A 24 2.13 -11.39 -6.59
N PHE A 25 1.71 -10.69 -5.53
CA PHE A 25 2.42 -10.71 -4.25
C PHE A 25 2.40 -12.10 -3.59
N LEU A 26 1.24 -12.77 -3.53
CA LEU A 26 1.11 -14.09 -2.92
C LEU A 26 1.94 -15.15 -3.68
N SER A 27 1.99 -15.09 -5.02
CA SER A 27 2.86 -15.96 -5.83
C SER A 27 4.33 -15.76 -5.45
N ALA A 28 4.80 -14.50 -5.43
CA ALA A 28 6.16 -14.18 -5.05
C ALA A 28 6.50 -14.62 -3.61
N MET A 29 5.56 -14.53 -2.66
CA MET A 29 5.75 -15.04 -1.30
C MET A 29 5.87 -16.56 -1.26
N SER A 30 5.06 -17.29 -2.03
CA SER A 30 5.10 -18.76 -2.10
C SER A 30 6.39 -19.29 -2.72
N GLU A 31 6.95 -18.55 -3.68
CA GLU A 31 8.22 -18.85 -4.35
C GLU A 31 9.45 -18.34 -3.55
N ASN A 32 9.24 -17.75 -2.38
CA ASN A 32 10.27 -17.08 -1.57
C ASN A 32 11.07 -16.04 -2.39
N ASN A 33 10.39 -15.36 -3.30
CA ASN A 33 10.95 -14.45 -4.30
C ASN A 33 10.48 -13.00 -4.10
N LEU A 34 10.42 -12.56 -2.84
CA LEU A 34 9.96 -11.23 -2.44
C LEU A 34 10.70 -10.08 -3.17
N ASP A 35 11.97 -10.28 -3.51
CA ASP A 35 12.81 -9.29 -4.19
C ASP A 35 12.25 -8.83 -5.55
N THR A 36 11.45 -9.66 -6.22
CA THR A 36 10.82 -9.36 -7.52
C THR A 36 9.67 -8.38 -7.42
N VAL A 37 8.98 -8.33 -6.27
CA VAL A 37 7.81 -7.44 -6.08
C VAL A 37 8.18 -6.14 -5.36
N LEU A 38 9.31 -6.12 -4.65
CA LEU A 38 9.79 -4.93 -3.97
C LEU A 38 10.37 -3.90 -4.96
N VAL A 39 9.94 -2.65 -4.80
CA VAL A 39 10.46 -1.53 -5.59
C VAL A 39 11.89 -1.18 -5.18
N SER A 40 12.72 -0.79 -6.16
CA SER A 40 14.16 -0.54 -5.99
C SER A 40 14.48 0.49 -4.90
N HIS A 41 13.72 1.58 -4.80
CA HIS A 41 13.96 2.62 -3.80
C HIS A 41 13.70 2.12 -2.36
N VAL A 42 12.68 1.30 -2.15
CA VAL A 42 12.38 0.69 -0.85
C VAL A 42 13.51 -0.24 -0.42
N LYS A 43 14.06 -1.04 -1.35
CA LYS A 43 15.20 -1.92 -1.09
C LYS A 43 16.47 -1.16 -0.69
N ALA A 44 16.67 0.04 -1.23
CA ALA A 44 17.82 0.88 -0.90
C ALA A 44 17.69 1.54 0.49
N GLN A 45 16.47 1.83 0.93
CA GLN A 45 16.20 2.59 2.15
C GLN A 45 15.97 1.72 3.38
N ALA A 46 15.68 0.43 3.21
CA ALA A 46 15.26 -0.45 4.29
C ALA A 46 16.10 -1.72 4.42
N SER A 47 16.29 -2.18 5.66
CA SER A 47 16.85 -3.51 5.90
C SER A 47 15.96 -4.60 5.33
N MET A 48 16.58 -5.62 4.73
CA MET A 48 15.83 -6.79 4.23
C MET A 48 15.08 -7.52 5.35
N GLU A 49 15.53 -7.42 6.60
CA GLU A 49 14.80 -7.93 7.76
C GLU A 49 13.46 -7.22 7.95
N LEU A 50 13.45 -5.89 7.91
CA LEU A 50 12.22 -5.10 7.99
C LEU A 50 11.30 -5.41 6.81
N LEU A 51 11.84 -5.46 5.58
CA LEU A 51 11.04 -5.73 4.39
C LEU A 51 10.40 -7.11 4.42
N LYS A 52 11.16 -8.14 4.84
CA LYS A 52 10.61 -9.50 5.03
C LYS A 52 9.57 -9.52 6.15
N GLY A 53 9.79 -8.80 7.25
CA GLY A 53 8.81 -8.67 8.32
C GLY A 53 7.50 -8.06 7.86
N LEU A 54 7.56 -6.94 7.14
CA LEU A 54 6.39 -6.26 6.56
C LEU A 54 5.68 -7.14 5.53
N ALA A 55 6.43 -7.82 4.66
CA ALA A 55 5.87 -8.73 3.67
C ALA A 55 5.17 -9.93 4.33
N ASN A 56 5.76 -10.52 5.37
CA ASN A 56 5.15 -11.61 6.11
C ASN A 56 3.86 -11.17 6.82
N LEU A 57 3.86 -9.96 7.41
CA LEU A 57 2.65 -9.40 8.01
C LEU A 57 1.55 -9.19 6.96
N ALA A 58 1.90 -8.63 5.80
CA ALA A 58 0.96 -8.48 4.68
C ALA A 58 0.43 -9.83 4.19
N ASN A 59 1.28 -10.86 4.08
CA ASN A 59 0.90 -12.21 3.68
C ASN A 59 -0.15 -12.81 4.63
N LYS A 60 0.03 -12.66 5.95
CA LYS A 60 -0.95 -13.08 6.96
C LYS A 60 -2.27 -12.32 6.84
N CYS A 61 -2.23 -11.02 6.54
CA CYS A 61 -3.44 -10.21 6.36
C CYS A 61 -4.25 -10.63 5.11
N LEU A 62 -3.60 -11.28 4.14
CA LEU A 62 -4.18 -11.73 2.88
C LEU A 62 -4.65 -13.19 2.91
N ASP A 63 -4.66 -13.82 4.09
CA ASP A 63 -5.12 -15.21 4.22
C ASP A 63 -6.55 -15.36 3.66
N LEU A 64 -6.76 -16.43 2.89
CA LEU A 64 -8.06 -16.72 2.27
C LEU A 64 -9.11 -17.05 3.34
N CYS A 65 -8.69 -17.68 4.43
CA CYS A 65 -9.53 -17.91 5.61
C CYS A 65 -9.52 -16.66 6.48
N GLY A 66 -10.70 -16.04 6.67
CA GLY A 66 -10.84 -14.84 7.50
C GLY A 66 -10.37 -15.04 8.94
N ASP A 67 -10.60 -16.23 9.51
CA ASP A 67 -10.24 -16.56 10.90
C ASP A 67 -8.73 -16.64 11.13
N ASN A 68 -7.94 -16.83 10.07
CA ASN A 68 -6.47 -16.83 10.14
C ASN A 68 -5.88 -15.42 10.07
N ARG A 69 -6.68 -14.42 9.66
CA ARG A 69 -6.19 -13.05 9.51
C ARG A 69 -5.97 -12.44 10.91
N PRO A 70 -4.85 -11.75 11.12
CA PRO A 70 -4.62 -11.03 12.37
C PRO A 70 -5.67 -9.92 12.54
N SER A 71 -6.06 -9.67 13.77
CA SER A 71 -6.83 -8.47 14.12
C SER A 71 -6.01 -7.21 13.86
N MET A 72 -6.68 -6.08 13.62
CA MET A 72 -5.97 -4.80 13.43
C MET A 72 -5.13 -4.39 14.65
N LYS A 73 -5.48 -4.86 15.85
CA LYS A 73 -4.67 -4.68 17.06
C LYS A 73 -3.32 -5.39 16.92
N GLU A 74 -3.33 -6.67 16.55
CA GLU A 74 -2.11 -7.47 16.35
C GLU A 74 -1.28 -6.91 15.19
N VAL A 75 -1.92 -6.45 14.12
CA VAL A 75 -1.25 -5.76 13.01
C VAL A 75 -0.53 -4.50 13.51
N ALA A 76 -1.20 -3.66 14.32
CA ALA A 76 -0.59 -2.45 14.86
C ALA A 76 0.57 -2.74 15.82
N GLU A 77 0.44 -3.76 16.67
CA GLU A 77 1.50 -4.21 17.57
C GLU A 77 2.73 -4.70 16.80
N GLU A 78 2.52 -5.52 15.76
CA GLU A 78 3.61 -6.06 14.95
C GLU A 78 4.29 -4.96 14.12
N LEU A 79 3.54 -4.04 13.52
CA LEU A 79 4.10 -2.84 12.90
C LEU A 79 4.91 -2.01 13.92
N GLY A 80 4.40 -1.90 15.15
CA GLY A 80 5.06 -1.24 16.27
C GLY A 80 6.39 -1.87 16.69
N ARG A 81 6.53 -3.20 16.49
CA ARG A 81 7.77 -3.94 16.67
C ARG A 81 8.72 -3.74 15.48
N LEU A 82 8.19 -3.87 14.26
CA LEU A 82 8.96 -3.78 13.02
C LEU A 82 9.60 -2.41 12.81
N ARG A 83 8.93 -1.30 13.16
CA ARG A 83 9.51 0.06 13.05
C ARG A 83 10.81 0.28 13.84
N LYS A 84 11.17 -0.63 14.76
CA LYS A 84 12.42 -0.58 15.54
C LYS A 84 13.60 -1.16 14.76
N LEU A 85 13.35 -1.83 13.63
CA LEU A 85 14.36 -2.36 12.74
C LEU A 85 14.99 -1.23 11.90
N PRO A 86 16.25 -1.39 11.46
CA PRO A 86 16.99 -0.32 10.83
C PRO A 86 16.41 0.06 9.45
N MET A 87 16.23 1.37 9.27
CA MET A 87 16.24 2.04 7.97
C MET A 87 17.69 2.44 7.67
N TYR A 88 18.14 2.31 6.43
CA TYR A 88 19.50 2.69 6.06
C TYR A 88 19.57 4.22 5.83
N PRO A 89 20.39 4.97 6.60
CA PRO A 89 20.41 6.44 6.54
C PRO A 89 21.07 7.06 5.29
N TRP A 90 21.60 6.26 4.36
CA TRP A 90 22.47 6.76 3.28
C TRP A 90 21.71 7.35 2.07
N VAL A 91 20.46 7.77 2.27
CA VAL A 91 19.73 8.65 1.35
C VAL A 91 19.49 9.98 2.06
N GLN A 92 20.57 10.65 2.45
CA GLN A 92 20.60 12.06 2.85
C GLN A 92 22.02 12.57 2.60
N LEU A 93 22.22 13.30 1.49
CA LEU A 93 23.30 14.28 1.43
C LEU A 93 22.77 15.57 0.80
N GLY A 94 22.57 16.56 1.66
CA GLY A 94 22.24 17.95 1.35
C GLY A 94 20.91 18.38 1.98
N VAL A 95 20.82 19.26 2.96
CA VAL A 95 21.81 20.00 3.74
C VAL A 95 21.02 20.57 4.94
N GLU A 96 21.67 20.52 6.11
CA GLU A 96 21.59 21.45 7.25
C GLU A 96 20.29 21.66 8.04
N THR A 97 20.48 21.47 9.35
CA THR A 97 19.59 21.74 10.46
C THR A 97 19.42 23.24 10.70
N HIS A 98 18.20 23.76 10.55
CA HIS A 98 17.72 24.85 11.40
C HIS A 98 16.33 24.50 11.90
N GLY A 99 16.23 24.31 13.21
CA GLY A 99 14.99 23.99 13.89
C GLY A 99 14.07 25.20 13.91
N GLU A 100 12.85 25.02 13.42
CA GLU A 100 11.69 25.83 13.76
C GLU A 100 10.45 24.98 13.46
N SER A 101 9.61 24.76 14.49
CA SER A 101 8.31 24.08 14.33
C SER A 101 7.37 25.00 13.55
N PRO A 102 6.75 24.56 12.45
CA PRO A 102 5.66 25.32 11.85
C PRO A 102 4.34 25.03 12.57
N SER A 103 3.71 26.11 13.00
CA SER A 103 2.39 26.22 13.59
C SER A 103 1.29 25.55 12.76
N VAL A 104 0.31 25.02 13.47
CA VAL A 104 -0.99 24.59 12.94
C VAL A 104 -1.62 25.77 12.19
N HIS A 105 -1.83 25.63 10.88
CA HIS A 105 -2.69 26.51 10.11
C HIS A 105 -3.97 25.75 9.77
N GLU A 106 -5.09 26.30 10.23
CA GLU A 106 -6.44 25.87 9.94
C GLU A 106 -6.68 25.92 8.42
N ILE A 107 -7.14 24.81 7.84
CA ILE A 107 -7.57 24.78 6.44
C ILE A 107 -9.09 24.97 6.43
N GLU A 108 -9.49 26.12 5.90
CA GLU A 108 -10.84 26.56 5.64
C GLU A 108 -11.55 25.58 4.67
N SER A 109 -12.80 25.25 5.00
CA SER A 109 -13.61 24.24 4.32
C SER A 109 -14.45 24.91 3.24
N ASP A 110 -14.01 24.81 1.99
CA ASP A 110 -14.71 25.42 0.86
C ASP A 110 -15.43 24.33 0.05
N TYR A 111 -16.61 23.92 0.53
CA TYR A 111 -17.56 23.11 -0.23
C TYR A 111 -18.09 23.93 -1.42
N TYR A 112 -17.58 23.68 -2.62
CA TYR A 112 -18.21 24.13 -3.86
C TYR A 112 -18.99 22.97 -4.49
N MET A 113 -20.31 23.15 -4.52
CA MET A 113 -21.26 22.37 -5.30
C MET A 113 -21.13 22.77 -6.78
N GLY A 114 -20.76 21.84 -7.64
CA GLY A 114 -20.78 22.01 -9.10
C GLY A 114 -21.70 20.99 -9.74
N GLU A 115 -22.88 21.43 -10.19
CA GLU A 115 -23.88 20.61 -10.89
C GLU A 115 -23.63 20.56 -12.41
N ASN A 116 -24.06 19.44 -13.00
CA ASN A 116 -24.48 19.23 -14.41
C ASN A 116 -23.40 18.99 -15.49
N GLU A 117 -23.17 17.71 -15.81
CA GLU A 117 -23.36 17.24 -17.20
C GLU A 117 -24.15 15.91 -17.22
N SER A 118 -25.17 15.90 -18.07
CA SER A 118 -26.24 14.90 -18.13
C SER A 118 -25.76 13.54 -18.67
N GLN A 119 -25.52 12.57 -17.78
CA GLN A 119 -25.36 11.17 -18.19
C GLN A 119 -26.73 10.47 -18.16
N HIS A 120 -27.32 10.34 -19.34
CA HIS A 120 -28.58 9.64 -19.57
C HIS A 120 -28.48 8.19 -19.04
N ILE A 121 -29.20 7.88 -17.96
CA ILE A 121 -29.26 6.53 -17.40
C ILE A 121 -29.90 5.63 -18.46
N ASN A 122 -29.16 4.63 -18.93
CA ASN A 122 -29.69 3.65 -19.87
C ASN A 122 -30.53 2.63 -19.07
N PRO A 123 -31.87 2.65 -19.19
CA PRO A 123 -32.75 1.81 -18.39
C PRO A 123 -32.65 0.32 -18.75
N GLY A 124 -31.89 -0.04 -19.80
CA GLY A 124 -31.66 -1.42 -20.22
C GLY A 124 -30.44 -2.11 -19.62
N SER A 125 -29.69 -1.48 -18.72
CA SER A 125 -28.54 -2.15 -18.09
C SER A 125 -29.01 -3.23 -17.10
N SER A 126 -28.44 -4.42 -17.21
CA SER A 126 -28.78 -5.61 -16.44
C SER A 126 -28.34 -5.56 -14.97
N TYR A 127 -27.56 -4.55 -14.59
CA TYR A 127 -27.05 -4.32 -13.24
C TYR A 127 -28.14 -4.21 -12.14
N TYR A 128 -29.37 -3.84 -12.50
CA TYR A 128 -30.49 -3.74 -11.56
C TYR A 128 -31.64 -4.72 -11.84
N ALA A 129 -31.47 -5.65 -12.78
CA ALA A 129 -32.48 -6.69 -13.00
C ALA A 129 -32.40 -7.69 -11.84
N ARG A 130 -33.41 -7.66 -10.96
CA ARG A 130 -33.61 -8.59 -9.86
C ARG A 130 -34.81 -9.49 -10.17
#